data_AF-A0A3M7PI59-F1
#
_entry.id   AF-A0A3M7PI59-F1
#
_cell.length_a   1.000
_cell.length_b   1.000
_cell.length_c   1.000
_cell.angle_alpha   90.00
_cell.angle_beta   90.00
_cell.angle_gamma   90.00
#
_symmetry.space_group_name_H-M   'P 1'
#
loop_
_entity.id
_entity.type
_entity.pdbx_description
1 polymer ?
#
loop_
_entity_poly.entity_id
_entity_poly.type
_entity_poly.pdbx_seq_one_letter_code
_entity_poly.pdbx_strand_id
1 'polypeptide(L)'
;MTTLEERRARGDLIEMFKIQKGLDTVEWHSSLHVGPPRSGHRGHIRPELVKDCLIRRNAFRNRVARMWNKLSDSVIDAPSVNSFKKRIDDQRTGCS
;
A
#
# COMPACT_ATOMS: atom_id res chain seq x y z
N MET A 1 -14.27 16.48 7.41
CA MET A 1 -13.55 16.75 6.14
C MET A 1 -12.27 15.93 6.16
N THR A 2 -12.02 15.07 5.16
CA THR A 2 -10.76 14.32 5.05
C THR A 2 -9.70 15.16 4.33
N THR A 3 -8.44 15.10 4.75
CA THR A 3 -7.36 15.89 4.14
C THR A 3 -7.01 15.38 2.72
N LEU A 4 -6.28 16.19 1.95
CA LEU A 4 -5.78 15.78 0.64
C LEU A 4 -4.86 14.56 0.75
N GLU A 5 -4.03 14.52 1.79
CA GLU A 5 -3.10 13.43 2.04
C GLU A 5 -3.82 12.12 2.35
N GLU A 6 -4.91 12.17 3.12
CA GLU A 6 -5.72 10.98 3.41
C GLU A 6 -6.38 10.40 2.16
N ARG A 7 -6.94 11.26 1.30
CA ARG A 7 -7.54 10.83 0.04
C ARG A 7 -6.48 10.22 -0.89
N ARG A 8 -5.30 10.83 -0.97
CA ARG A 8 -4.17 10.30 -1.76
C ARG A 8 -3.68 8.97 -1.20
N ALA A 9 -3.54 8.85 0.12
CA ALA A 9 -3.14 7.62 0.79
C ALA A 9 -4.10 6.46 0.49
N ARG A 10 -5.41 6.72 0.58
CA ARG A 10 -6.45 5.74 0.26
C ARG A 10 -6.41 5.33 -1.22
N GLY A 11 -6.26 6.30 -2.13
CA GLY A 11 -6.11 6.03 -3.56
C GLY A 11 -4.89 5.16 -3.85
N ASP A 12 -3.74 5.51 -3.27
CA ASP A 12 -2.49 4.76 -3.46
C ASP A 12 -2.63 3.28 -3.02
N LEU A 13 -3.31 3.03 -1.90
CA LEU A 13 -3.56 1.67 -1.40
C LEU A 13 -4.52 0.87 -2.29
N ILE A 14 -5.61 1.49 -2.75
CA ILE A 14 -6.58 0.84 -3.65
C ILE A 14 -5.89 0.44 -4.96
N GLU A 15 -5.04 1.33 -5.48
CA GLU A 15 -4.33 1.10 -6.73
C GLU A 15 -3.36 -0.08 -6.60
N MET A 16 -2.58 -0.13 -5.52
CA MET A 16 -1.72 -1.28 -5.23
C MET A 16 -2.49 -2.59 -5.09
N PHE A 17 -3.68 -2.57 -4.47
CA PHE A 17 -4.51 -3.76 -4.36
C PHE A 17 -4.95 -4.29 -5.73
N LYS A 18 -5.35 -3.41 -6.65
CA LYS A 18 -5.71 -3.82 -8.02
C LYS A 18 -4.52 -4.44 -8.75
N ILE A 19 -3.35 -3.81 -8.67
CA ILE A 19 -2.11 -4.31 -9.28
C ILE A 19 -1.79 -5.70 -8.74
N GLN A 20 -1.88 -5.90 -7.42
CA GLN A 20 -1.61 -7.21 -6.81
C GLN A 20 -2.61 -8.29 -7.21
N LYS A 21 -3.89 -7.93 -7.39
CA LYS A 21 -4.92 -8.86 -7.85
C LYS A 21 -4.92 -9.06 -9.37
N GLY A 22 -4.01 -8.42 -10.11
CA GLY A 22 -3.96 -8.47 -11.57
C GLY A 22 -5.15 -7.79 -12.25
N LEU A 23 -5.87 -6.92 -11.53
CA LEU A 23 -6.98 -6.11 -12.07
C LEU A 23 -6.49 -4.88 -12.82
N ASP A 24 -5.25 -4.46 -12.55
CA ASP A 24 -4.58 -3.38 -13.24
C ASP A 24 -3.14 -3.80 -13.57
N THR A 25 -2.64 -3.34 -14.73
CA THR A 25 -1.29 -3.65 -15.19
C THR A 25 -0.48 -2.38 -15.24
N VAL A 26 0.52 -2.30 -14.36
CA VAL A 26 1.47 -1.19 -14.34
C VAL A 26 2.82 -1.69 -14.82
N GLU A 27 3.33 -1.04 -15.87
CA GLU A 27 4.71 -1.23 -16.30
C GLU A 27 5.66 -0.52 -15.33
N TRP A 28 6.23 -1.32 -14.43
CA TRP A 28 7.20 -0.81 -13.48
C TRP A 28 8.56 -0.65 -14.15
N HIS A 29 9.09 0.57 -14.17
CA HIS A 29 10.50 0.80 -14.53
C HIS A 29 11.47 -0.01 -13.64
N SER A 30 11.05 -0.32 -12.40
CA SER A 30 11.74 -1.28 -11.53
C SER A 30 10.73 -1.95 -10.60
N SER A 31 10.79 -3.28 -10.54
CA SER A 31 9.84 -4.08 -9.76
C SER A 31 9.84 -3.72 -8.27
N LEU A 32 8.66 -3.89 -7.65
CA LEU A 32 8.53 -3.83 -6.20
C LEU A 32 9.26 -5.01 -5.57
N HIS A 33 10.28 -4.73 -4.77
CA HIS A 33 10.98 -5.76 -4.01
C HIS A 33 10.18 -6.10 -2.76
N VAL A 34 9.58 -7.28 -2.73
CA VAL A 34 8.92 -7.83 -1.54
C VAL A 34 9.91 -8.74 -0.83
N GLY A 35 10.20 -8.44 0.44
CA GLY A 35 11.04 -9.31 1.26
C GLY A 35 10.37 -10.65 1.56
N PRO A 36 11.13 -11.68 2.00
CA PRO A 36 10.53 -12.94 2.41
C PRO A 36 9.58 -12.76 3.61
N PRO A 37 8.53 -13.57 3.73
CA PRO A 37 7.69 -13.61 4.93
C PRO A 37 8.53 -13.98 6.16
N ARG A 38 8.16 -13.44 7.33
CA ARG A 38 8.89 -13.69 8.58
C ARG A 38 7.90 -13.96 9.70
N SER A 39 8.11 -15.06 10.43
CA SER A 39 7.31 -15.46 11.61
C SER A 39 5.79 -15.43 11.39
N GLY A 40 5.31 -16.00 10.26
CA GLY A 40 3.88 -16.07 9.95
C GLY A 40 3.26 -14.77 9.40
N HIS A 41 4.04 -13.70 9.29
CA HIS A 41 3.62 -12.46 8.63
C HIS A 41 4.09 -12.41 7.18
N ARG A 42 3.30 -11.75 6.34
CA ARG A 42 3.63 -11.57 4.93
C ARG A 42 4.96 -10.82 4.72
N GLY A 43 5.50 -10.97 3.52
CA GLY A 43 6.61 -10.17 3.05
C GLY A 43 6.29 -8.67 3.00
N HIS A 44 7.21 -7.85 3.49
CA HIS A 44 7.08 -6.39 3.41
C HIS A 44 7.68 -5.86 2.10
N ILE A 45 7.01 -4.88 1.50
CA ILE A 45 7.53 -4.12 0.37
C ILE A 45 8.70 -3.28 0.87
N ARG A 46 9.87 -3.42 0.25
CA ARG A 46 11.04 -2.60 0.56
C ARG A 46 10.94 -1.25 -0.14
N PRO A 47 10.73 -0.15 0.60
CA PRO A 47 10.82 1.18 0.01
C PRO A 47 12.26 1.46 -0.42
N GLU A 48 12.42 2.32 -1.41
CA GLU A 48 13.73 2.83 -1.79
C GLU A 48 14.31 3.70 -0.66
N LEU A 49 15.53 3.37 -0.24
CA LEU A 49 16.30 4.23 0.67
C LEU A 49 16.88 5.40 -0.12
N VAL A 50 16.21 6.54 -0.04
CA VAL A 50 16.62 7.78 -0.71
C VAL A 50 17.07 8.79 0.34
N LYS A 51 18.38 9.10 0.35
CA LYS A 51 18.99 10.03 1.30
C LYS A 51 18.57 11.49 1.02
N ASP A 52 18.75 11.97 -0.22
CA ASP A 52 18.65 13.42 -0.53
C ASP A 52 17.71 13.78 -1.70
N CYS A 53 16.75 12.91 -2.05
CA CYS A 53 15.77 13.22 -3.11
C CYS A 53 14.33 13.09 -2.60
N LEU A 54 13.74 14.23 -2.21
CA LEU A 54 12.36 14.31 -1.72
C LEU A 54 11.35 13.82 -2.75
N ILE A 55 11.59 14.08 -4.04
CA ILE A 55 10.72 13.61 -5.13
C ILE A 55 10.66 12.08 -5.15
N ARG A 56 11.82 11.41 -5.12
CA ARG A 56 11.87 9.94 -5.07
C ARG A 56 11.31 9.42 -3.75
N ARG A 57 11.62 10.04 -2.61
CA ARG A 57 11.05 9.67 -1.30
C ARG A 57 9.52 9.70 -1.31
N ASN A 58 8.94 10.71 -1.97
CA ASN A 58 7.50 10.92 -2.05
C ASN A 58 6.89 10.32 -3.31
N ALA A 59 7.62 9.54 -4.11
CA ALA A 59 7.06 8.83 -5.25
C ALA A 59 6.03 7.79 -4.80
N PHE A 60 5.06 7.48 -5.68
CA PHE A 60 4.00 6.49 -5.45
C PHE A 60 4.53 5.22 -4.79
N ARG A 61 5.59 4.63 -5.36
CA ARG A 61 6.25 3.41 -4.87
C ARG A 61 6.61 3.47 -3.40
N ASN A 62 7.21 4.56 -2.96
CA ASN A 62 7.73 4.70 -1.59
C ASN A 62 6.65 5.09 -0.59
N ARG A 63 5.62 5.82 -1.02
CA ARG A 63 4.44 6.09 -0.19
C ARG A 63 3.65 4.81 0.02
N VAL A 64 3.34 4.11 -1.06
CA VAL A 64 2.51 2.90 -1.02
C VAL A 64 3.21 1.79 -0.26
N ALA A 65 4.51 1.55 -0.43
CA ALA A 65 5.26 0.59 0.36
C ALA A 65 5.12 0.83 1.87
N ARG A 66 5.24 2.10 2.31
CA ARG A 66 5.14 2.47 3.72
C ARG A 66 3.75 2.25 4.31
N MET A 67 2.70 2.56 3.54
CA MET A 67 1.31 2.39 4.00
C MET A 67 0.87 0.94 3.91
N TRP A 68 1.22 0.26 2.82
CA TRP A 68 0.91 -1.13 2.56
C TRP A 68 1.46 -2.06 3.63
N ASN A 69 2.70 -1.83 4.09
CA ASN A 69 3.30 -2.62 5.17
C ASN A 69 2.63 -2.43 6.54
N LYS A 70 1.80 -1.40 6.73
CA LYS A 70 1.03 -1.19 7.97
C LYS A 70 -0.35 -1.85 7.95
N LEU A 71 -0.80 -2.35 6.79
CA LEU A 71 -2.09 -3.04 6.70
C LEU A 71 -2.01 -4.40 7.37
N SER A 72 -3.10 -4.85 8.00
CA SER A 72 -3.18 -6.24 8.46
C SER A 72 -3.29 -7.20 7.27
N ASP A 73 -2.90 -8.46 7.48
CA ASP A 73 -3.07 -9.50 6.45
C ASP A 73 -4.56 -9.68 6.10
N SER A 74 -5.45 -9.52 7.08
CA SER A 74 -6.90 -9.54 6.85
C SER A 74 -7.39 -8.43 5.92
N VAL A 75 -6.76 -7.27 5.90
CA VAL A 75 -7.16 -6.19 4.97
C VAL A 75 -6.72 -6.52 3.56
N ILE A 76 -5.50 -7.01 3.38
CA ILE A 76 -4.93 -7.33 2.07
C ILE A 76 -5.58 -8.56 1.43
N ASP A 77 -5.95 -9.54 2.24
CA ASP A 77 -6.70 -10.72 1.80
C ASP A 77 -8.19 -10.41 1.56
N ALA A 78 -8.51 -9.18 1.16
CA ALA A 78 -9.85 -8.84 0.73
C ALA A 78 -10.22 -9.63 -0.55
N PRO A 79 -11.43 -10.21 -0.60
CA PRO A 79 -11.88 -10.96 -1.78
C PRO A 79 -12.25 -10.04 -2.95
N SER A 80 -12.51 -8.75 -2.70
CA SER A 80 -12.89 -7.78 -3.72
C SER A 80 -12.35 -6.38 -3.40
N VAL A 81 -12.30 -5.52 -4.41
CA VAL A 81 -11.92 -4.10 -4.25
C VAL A 81 -12.85 -3.38 -3.27
N ASN A 82 -14.14 -3.70 -3.28
CA ASN A 82 -15.10 -3.08 -2.36
C ASN A 82 -14.90 -3.55 -0.92
N SER A 83 -14.63 -4.84 -0.72
CA SER A 83 -14.26 -5.38 0.60
C SER A 83 -12.95 -4.75 1.09
N PHE A 84 -11.97 -4.56 0.20
CA PHE A 84 -10.71 -3.91 0.53
C PHE A 84 -10.94 -2.47 0.99
N LYS A 85 -11.70 -1.67 0.21
CA LYS A 85 -12.07 -0.28 0.55
C LYS A 85 -12.70 -0.18 1.94
N LYS A 86 -13.64 -1.07 2.27
CA LYS A 86 -14.26 -1.09 3.60
C LYS A 86 -13.23 -1.39 4.69
N ARG A 87 -12.41 -2.43 4.53
CA ARG A 87 -11.41 -2.84 5.52
C ARG A 87 -10.33 -1.78 5.79
N ILE A 88 -9.86 -1.06 4.75
CA ILE A 88 -8.93 0.06 4.96
C ILE A 88 -9.59 1.23 5.68
N ASP A 89 -10.85 1.52 5.39
CA ASP A 89 -11.58 2.60 6.05
C ASP A 89 -11.81 2.25 7.54
N ASP A 90 -12.20 1.00 7.84
CA ASP A 90 -12.36 0.47 9.20
C ASP A 90 -11.04 0.46 10.00
N GLN A 91 -9.92 0.06 9.38
CA GLN A 91 -8.60 0.09 10.04
C GLN A 91 -8.16 1.53 10.38
N ARG A 92 -8.59 2.52 9.60
CA ARG A 92 -8.26 3.93 9.82
C ARG A 92 -9.16 4.59 10.87
N THR A 93 -10.40 4.15 11.01
CA THR A 93 -11.36 4.68 12.02
C THR A 93 -11.25 3.99 13.37
N GLY A 94 -10.73 2.75 13.43
CA GLY A 94 -10.57 1.98 14.67
C GLY A 94 -9.50 2.47 15.64
N CYS A 95 -8.84 3.60 15.35
CA CYS A 95 -7.94 4.30 16.27
C CYS A 95 -8.53 5.69 16.54
N SER A 96 -9.52 5.76 17.42
CA SER A 96 -10.08 7.01 17.99
C SER A 96 -10.27 6.82 19.49
#